data_AF-A0A6A4T053-F1
#
_entry.id   AF-A0A6A4T053-F1
#
_cell.length_a   1.000
_cell.length_b   1.000
_cell.length_c   1.000
_cell.angle_alpha   90.00
_cell.angle_beta   90.00
_cell.angle_gamma   90.00
#
_symmetry.space_group_name_H-M   'P 1'
#
loop_
_entity.id
_entity.type
_entity.pdbx_description
1 polymer ?
#
loop_
_entity_poly.entity_id
_entity_poly.type
_entity_poly.pdbx_seq_one_letter_code
_entity_poly.pdbx_strand_id
1 'polypeptide(L)'
;MPLEERHTAGNIASWVELVAEKLDISLQDNVLAIGHDSAANVVAALRILQDKHVVASHHCASHTLQLVVNHALEKNPMIDKTLGAARCLVKHFKKSELASSKLKQKQKQWGTAEHTLIQDVPVRWNSSYYMVNRLLEQRWPVVATLSDPEVTQRGKHYLDLKNDQWTLLEELEQVLKPLEQATVFLSGEAYVTISVLPPLIEGLQKSTKKTTYESAAVNSFQIAAEQQIKSRWESESAFREGGQNGSIIAAALDPRFHKLKFLSPEDALKVQVRIQALALDIKRAKLAGIEQGHSASPQQKNTSRSVLDTLLGSDSEGDCSNEEDNGQEDSGVSEAVGPMRMWQIEFA
;
A
#
# COMPACT_ATOMS: atom_id res chain seq x y z
N MET A 1 -10.28 -20.43 12.80
CA MET A 1 -11.38 -20.54 13.78
C MET A 1 -12.27 -19.32 13.60
N PRO A 2 -13.50 -19.45 13.11
CA PRO A 2 -14.40 -18.30 12.99
C PRO A 2 -14.83 -17.80 14.38
N LEU A 3 -15.10 -16.50 14.50
CA LEU A 3 -15.76 -15.94 15.68
C LEU A 3 -17.28 -16.11 15.49
N GLU A 4 -17.90 -16.99 16.28
CA GLU A 4 -19.34 -17.30 16.15
C GLU A 4 -20.23 -16.34 16.96
N GLU A 5 -19.65 -15.63 17.92
CA GLU A 5 -20.35 -14.66 18.76
C GLU A 5 -20.52 -13.29 18.07
N ARG A 6 -21.29 -12.40 18.71
CA ARG A 6 -21.36 -11.00 18.28
C ARG A 6 -19.96 -10.39 18.26
N HIS A 7 -19.63 -9.69 17.18
CA HIS A 7 -18.35 -8.99 16.99
C HIS A 7 -18.23 -7.72 17.84
N THR A 8 -18.44 -7.82 19.15
CA THR A 8 -18.23 -6.73 20.11
C THR A 8 -16.74 -6.59 20.41
N ALA A 9 -16.33 -5.42 20.94
CA ALA A 9 -14.93 -5.18 21.30
C ALA A 9 -14.35 -6.23 22.27
N GLY A 10 -15.11 -6.59 23.32
CA GLY A 10 -14.69 -7.58 24.30
C GLY A 10 -14.56 -8.99 23.71
N ASN A 11 -15.49 -9.38 22.83
CA ASN A 11 -15.47 -10.68 22.19
C ASN A 11 -14.30 -10.80 21.21
N ILE A 12 -14.03 -9.75 20.44
CA ILE A 12 -12.87 -9.70 19.53
C ILE A 12 -11.56 -9.79 20.33
N ALA A 13 -11.42 -9.02 21.42
CA ALA A 13 -10.21 -9.06 22.25
C ALA A 13 -9.99 -10.46 22.85
N SER A 14 -11.04 -11.07 23.42
CA SER A 14 -10.96 -12.41 23.99
C SER A 14 -10.65 -13.48 22.93
N TRP A 15 -11.18 -13.31 21.71
CA TRP A 15 -10.89 -14.20 20.60
C TRP A 15 -9.42 -14.09 20.14
N VAL A 16 -8.85 -12.88 20.09
CA VAL A 16 -7.41 -12.69 19.80
C VAL A 16 -6.54 -13.36 20.86
N GLU A 17 -6.88 -13.20 22.15
CA GLU A 17 -6.20 -13.89 23.26
C GLU A 17 -6.26 -15.42 23.10
N LEU A 18 -7.45 -15.97 22.82
CA LEU A 18 -7.66 -17.40 22.58
C LEU A 18 -6.85 -17.93 21.38
N VAL A 19 -6.77 -17.16 20.29
CA VAL A 19 -5.97 -17.53 19.11
C VAL A 19 -4.48 -17.52 19.44
N ALA A 20 -4.00 -16.53 20.19
CA ALA A 20 -2.61 -16.44 20.61
C ALA A 20 -2.22 -17.63 21.49
N GLU A 21 -3.06 -17.98 22.47
CA GLU A 21 -2.86 -19.16 23.33
C GLU A 21 -2.81 -20.46 22.52
N LYS A 22 -3.70 -20.64 21.55
CA LYS A 22 -3.71 -21.82 20.67
C LYS A 22 -2.47 -21.93 19.78
N LEU A 23 -1.83 -20.80 19.47
CA LEU A 23 -0.60 -20.76 18.69
C LEU A 23 0.65 -20.79 19.57
N ASP A 24 0.49 -20.90 20.89
CA ASP A 24 1.59 -20.84 21.87
C ASP A 24 2.37 -19.52 21.79
N ILE A 25 1.64 -18.42 21.59
CA ILE A 25 2.18 -17.06 21.46
C ILE A 25 1.75 -16.24 22.68
N SER A 26 2.70 -15.72 23.45
CA SER A 26 2.42 -14.70 24.47
C SER A 26 2.23 -13.35 23.78
N LEU A 27 1.04 -12.75 23.90
CA LEU A 27 0.78 -11.42 23.35
C LEU A 27 1.74 -10.37 23.95
N GLN A 28 2.12 -10.51 25.21
CA GLN A 28 2.97 -9.55 25.90
C GLN A 28 4.45 -9.67 25.49
N ASP A 29 4.93 -10.90 25.25
CA ASP A 29 6.36 -11.13 25.02
C ASP A 29 6.73 -11.31 23.55
N ASN A 30 5.80 -11.83 22.74
CA ASN A 30 6.06 -12.20 21.35
C ASN A 30 5.47 -11.22 20.33
N VAL A 31 4.50 -10.38 20.72
CA VAL A 31 3.77 -9.52 19.78
C VAL A 31 4.07 -8.05 20.04
N LEU A 32 4.79 -7.42 19.11
CA LEU A 32 5.09 -5.99 19.18
C LEU A 32 3.89 -5.13 18.76
N ALA A 33 3.17 -5.54 17.71
CA ALA A 33 2.10 -4.75 17.12
C ALA A 33 1.06 -5.60 16.40
N ILE A 34 -0.17 -5.08 16.32
CA ILE A 34 -1.29 -5.66 15.56
C ILE A 34 -1.78 -4.66 14.52
N GLY A 35 -1.81 -5.09 13.25
CA GLY A 35 -2.39 -4.35 12.13
C GLY A 35 -3.88 -4.66 11.97
N HIS A 36 -4.72 -3.64 11.71
CA HIS A 36 -6.17 -3.83 11.56
C HIS A 36 -6.82 -2.84 10.57
N ASP A 37 -8.02 -3.17 10.09
CA ASP A 37 -8.79 -2.39 9.10
C ASP A 37 -9.46 -1.12 9.67
N SER A 38 -9.21 -0.77 10.93
CA SER A 38 -9.85 0.38 11.61
C SER A 38 -11.36 0.26 11.84
N ALA A 39 -11.97 -0.92 11.71
CA ALA A 39 -13.37 -1.11 12.09
C ALA A 39 -13.60 -0.74 13.56
N ALA A 40 -14.70 -0.05 13.88
CA ALA A 40 -14.91 0.56 15.20
C ALA A 40 -14.79 -0.44 16.37
N ASN A 41 -15.36 -1.63 16.22
CA ASN A 41 -15.28 -2.68 17.25
C ASN A 41 -13.87 -3.26 17.38
N VAL A 42 -13.12 -3.35 16.27
CA VAL A 42 -11.73 -3.82 16.27
C VAL A 42 -10.81 -2.78 16.92
N VAL A 43 -10.99 -1.49 16.62
CA VAL A 43 -10.26 -0.39 17.28
C VAL A 43 -10.51 -0.44 18.79
N ALA A 44 -11.76 -0.61 19.22
CA ALA A 44 -12.09 -0.72 20.64
C ALA A 44 -11.49 -1.98 21.28
N ALA A 45 -11.47 -3.11 20.56
CA ALA A 45 -10.83 -4.35 21.02
C ALA A 45 -9.32 -4.17 21.20
N LEU A 46 -8.64 -3.52 20.27
CA LEU A 46 -7.19 -3.30 20.37
C LEU A 46 -6.81 -2.33 21.48
N ARG A 47 -7.68 -1.39 21.86
CA ARG A 47 -7.47 -0.59 23.09
C ARG A 47 -7.45 -1.48 24.34
N ILE A 48 -8.36 -2.46 24.42
CA ILE A 48 -8.37 -3.43 25.52
C ILE A 48 -7.06 -4.25 25.53
N LEU A 49 -6.59 -4.70 24.36
CA LEU A 49 -5.35 -5.47 24.27
C LEU A 49 -4.09 -4.62 24.52
N GLN A 50 -4.10 -3.34 24.14
CA GLN A 50 -3.07 -2.37 24.46
C GLN A 50 -2.91 -2.21 25.97
N ASP A 51 -4.01 -2.01 26.68
CA ASP A 51 -4.01 -1.80 28.13
C ASP A 51 -3.56 -3.06 28.89
N LYS A 52 -3.90 -4.25 28.38
CA LYS A 52 -3.56 -5.53 29.01
C LYS A 52 -2.15 -6.03 28.71
N HIS A 53 -1.74 -5.96 27.43
CA HIS A 53 -0.57 -6.68 26.91
C HIS A 53 0.50 -5.75 26.33
N VAL A 54 0.28 -4.43 26.33
CA VAL A 54 1.24 -3.41 25.84
C VAL A 54 1.58 -3.58 24.34
N VAL A 55 0.66 -4.12 23.56
CA VAL A 55 0.84 -4.35 22.12
C VAL A 55 0.48 -3.10 21.31
N ALA A 56 1.32 -2.66 20.36
CA ALA A 56 1.00 -1.50 19.53
C ALA A 56 -0.18 -1.79 18.56
N SER A 57 -0.94 -0.75 18.21
CA SER A 57 -2.08 -0.85 17.28
C SER A 57 -1.77 -0.03 16.03
N HIS A 58 -1.81 -0.65 14.86
CA HIS A 58 -1.55 0.03 13.59
C HIS A 58 -2.74 -0.08 12.63
N HIS A 59 -3.20 1.07 12.17
CA HIS A 59 -4.21 1.13 11.12
C HIS A 59 -3.63 0.67 9.79
N CYS A 60 -4.36 -0.17 9.06
CA CYS A 60 -3.99 -0.64 7.75
C CYS A 60 -3.96 0.54 6.75
N ALA A 61 -2.79 0.84 6.20
CA ALA A 61 -2.61 1.99 5.32
C ALA A 61 -3.37 1.84 3.98
N SER A 62 -3.41 0.64 3.41
CA SER A 62 -4.18 0.37 2.19
C SER A 62 -5.69 0.51 2.43
N HIS A 63 -6.21 0.02 3.56
CA HIS A 63 -7.61 0.26 3.93
C HIS A 63 -7.89 1.74 4.17
N THR A 64 -6.95 2.47 4.75
CA THR A 64 -7.10 3.91 4.99
C THR A 64 -7.16 4.68 3.66
N LEU A 65 -6.37 4.29 2.65
CA LEU A 65 -6.47 4.85 1.29
C LEU A 65 -7.81 4.51 0.63
N GLN A 66 -8.31 3.29 0.82
CA GLN A 66 -9.65 2.90 0.37
C GLN A 66 -10.73 3.84 0.95
N LEU A 67 -10.65 4.22 2.23
CA LEU A 67 -11.57 5.17 2.84
C LEU A 67 -11.44 6.58 2.27
N VAL A 68 -10.22 7.05 1.98
CA VAL A 68 -9.97 8.35 1.32
C VAL A 68 -10.67 8.40 -0.02
N VAL A 69 -10.44 7.39 -0.88
CA VAL A 69 -10.98 7.37 -2.24
C VAL A 69 -12.49 7.29 -2.23
N ASN A 70 -13.07 6.40 -1.42
CA ASN A 70 -14.51 6.26 -1.32
C ASN A 70 -15.18 7.57 -0.89
N HIS A 71 -14.66 8.22 0.16
CA HIS A 71 -15.18 9.50 0.63
C HIS A 71 -15.10 10.59 -0.45
N ALA A 72 -14.02 10.62 -1.24
CA ALA A 72 -13.87 11.57 -2.33
C ALA A 72 -14.80 11.26 -3.51
N LEU A 73 -15.04 9.99 -3.85
CA LEU A 73 -15.98 9.59 -4.90
C LEU A 73 -17.44 9.90 -4.51
N GLU A 74 -17.85 9.56 -3.29
CA GLU A 74 -19.22 9.75 -2.77
C GLU A 74 -19.66 11.22 -2.76
N LYS A 75 -18.71 12.15 -2.59
CA LYS A 75 -18.97 13.59 -2.64
C LYS A 75 -19.30 14.13 -4.03
N ASN A 76 -19.14 13.34 -5.10
CA ASN A 76 -19.21 13.81 -6.47
C ASN A 76 -20.25 13.05 -7.30
N PRO A 77 -21.54 13.48 -7.30
CA PRO A 77 -22.62 12.81 -8.04
C PRO A 77 -22.39 12.72 -9.55
N MET A 78 -21.63 13.65 -10.14
CA MET A 78 -21.28 13.60 -11.56
C MET A 78 -20.34 12.43 -11.88
N ILE A 79 -19.38 12.15 -10.99
CA ILE A 79 -18.47 11.01 -11.12
C ILE A 79 -19.28 9.72 -11.02
N ASP A 80 -20.16 9.60 -10.03
CA ASP A 80 -21.00 8.40 -9.87
C ASP A 80 -21.89 8.15 -11.09
N LYS A 81 -22.55 9.18 -11.64
CA LYS A 81 -23.34 9.07 -12.87
C LYS A 81 -22.51 8.58 -14.05
N THR A 82 -21.31 9.12 -14.24
CA THR A 82 -20.42 8.72 -15.33
C THR A 82 -19.90 7.31 -15.15
N LEU A 83 -19.50 6.91 -13.94
CA LEU A 83 -19.16 5.52 -13.62
C LEU A 83 -20.36 4.59 -13.85
N GLY A 84 -21.58 5.01 -13.49
CA GLY A 84 -22.81 4.28 -13.77
C GLY A 84 -23.06 4.06 -15.27
N ALA A 85 -22.83 5.09 -16.09
CA ALA A 85 -22.92 4.96 -17.55
C ALA A 85 -21.83 4.02 -18.09
N ALA A 86 -20.60 4.12 -17.59
CA ALA A 86 -19.50 3.23 -17.95
C ALA A 86 -19.81 1.77 -17.61
N ARG A 87 -20.42 1.52 -16.44
CA ARG A 87 -20.91 0.19 -16.05
C ARG A 87 -21.96 -0.35 -17.02
N CYS A 88 -22.92 0.47 -17.43
CA CYS A 88 -23.95 0.08 -18.38
C CYS A 88 -23.37 -0.28 -19.76
N LEU A 89 -22.40 0.52 -20.23
CA LEU A 89 -21.65 0.27 -21.45
C LEU A 89 -20.92 -1.07 -21.40
N VAL A 90 -20.09 -1.29 -20.38
CA VAL A 90 -19.34 -2.56 -20.22
C VAL A 90 -20.30 -3.75 -20.14
N LYS A 91 -21.38 -3.62 -19.38
CA LYS A 91 -22.41 -4.67 -19.24
C LYS A 91 -23.06 -5.02 -20.57
N HIS A 92 -23.25 -4.07 -21.48
CA HIS A 92 -23.77 -4.35 -22.82
C HIS A 92 -22.83 -5.28 -23.60
N PHE A 93 -21.54 -4.94 -23.67
CA PHE A 93 -20.54 -5.77 -24.35
C PHE A 93 -20.41 -7.15 -23.72
N LYS A 94 -20.39 -7.24 -22.38
CA LYS A 94 -20.30 -8.54 -21.68
C LYS A 94 -21.51 -9.45 -21.87
N LYS A 95 -22.68 -8.89 -22.17
CA LYS A 95 -23.92 -9.66 -22.38
C LYS A 95 -24.21 -10.00 -23.84
N SER A 96 -23.66 -9.23 -24.77
CA SER A 96 -23.91 -9.39 -26.21
C SER A 96 -22.72 -10.06 -26.89
N GLU A 97 -22.89 -11.32 -27.27
CA GLU A 97 -21.88 -12.09 -28.01
C GLU A 97 -21.53 -11.40 -29.35
N LEU A 98 -22.54 -10.82 -30.00
CA LEU A 98 -22.36 -10.05 -31.22
C LEU A 98 -21.48 -8.81 -30.96
N ALA A 99 -21.77 -8.03 -29.92
CA ALA A 99 -20.98 -6.85 -29.59
C ALA A 99 -19.54 -7.22 -29.20
N SER A 100 -19.36 -8.30 -28.44
CA SER A 100 -18.04 -8.81 -28.06
C SER A 100 -17.23 -9.28 -29.27
N SER A 101 -17.86 -10.01 -30.19
CA SER A 101 -17.21 -10.49 -31.42
C SER A 101 -16.82 -9.33 -32.34
N LYS A 102 -17.69 -8.34 -32.50
CA LYS A 102 -17.42 -7.13 -33.28
C LYS A 102 -16.33 -6.27 -32.63
N LEU A 103 -16.31 -6.15 -31.31
CA LEU A 103 -15.24 -5.47 -30.58
C LEU A 103 -13.88 -6.08 -30.90
N LYS A 104 -13.76 -7.41 -30.82
CA LYS A 104 -12.51 -8.12 -31.20
C LYS A 104 -12.10 -7.85 -32.64
N GLN A 105 -13.07 -7.83 -33.56
CA GLN A 105 -12.80 -7.49 -34.96
C GLN A 105 -12.27 -6.05 -35.10
N LYS A 106 -12.87 -5.07 -34.40
CA LYS A 106 -12.43 -3.68 -34.41
C LYS A 106 -11.05 -3.51 -33.76
N GLN A 107 -10.78 -4.20 -32.65
CA GLN A 107 -9.46 -4.24 -32.00
C GLN A 107 -8.37 -4.69 -32.97
N LYS A 108 -8.60 -5.80 -33.70
CA LYS A 108 -7.69 -6.29 -34.75
C LYS A 108 -7.49 -5.29 -35.89
N GLN A 109 -8.58 -4.68 -36.37
CA GLN A 109 -8.51 -3.67 -37.44
C GLN A 109 -7.66 -2.45 -37.05
N TRP A 110 -7.67 -2.09 -35.77
CA TRP A 110 -7.01 -0.89 -35.25
C TRP A 110 -5.66 -1.20 -34.59
N GLY A 111 -5.21 -2.45 -34.62
CA GLY A 111 -3.96 -2.87 -33.97
C GLY A 111 -3.94 -2.67 -32.45
N THR A 112 -5.12 -2.57 -31.82
CA THR A 112 -5.24 -2.45 -30.36
C THR A 112 -5.20 -3.84 -29.73
N ALA A 113 -4.66 -3.96 -28.51
CA ALA A 113 -4.67 -5.23 -27.77
C ALA A 113 -6.10 -5.80 -27.66
N GLU A 114 -6.24 -7.11 -27.88
CA GLU A 114 -7.54 -7.82 -27.88
C GLU A 114 -8.05 -8.09 -26.46
N HIS A 115 -8.12 -7.04 -25.65
CA HIS A 115 -8.53 -7.12 -24.27
C HIS A 115 -10.04 -7.09 -24.11
N THR A 116 -10.57 -7.95 -23.23
CA THR A 116 -11.98 -7.88 -22.82
C THR A 116 -12.22 -6.69 -21.89
N LEU A 117 -13.40 -6.09 -21.95
CA LEU A 117 -13.79 -5.03 -21.02
C LEU A 117 -13.93 -5.57 -19.59
N ILE A 118 -13.51 -4.76 -18.61
CA ILE A 118 -13.55 -5.08 -17.19
C ILE A 118 -14.78 -4.42 -16.57
N GLN A 119 -15.57 -5.20 -15.83
CA GLN A 119 -16.69 -4.67 -15.05
C GLN A 119 -16.18 -4.38 -13.64
N ASP A 120 -16.49 -3.20 -13.11
CA ASP A 120 -16.21 -2.86 -11.73
C ASP A 120 -17.05 -3.69 -10.74
N VAL A 121 -16.57 -3.72 -9.50
CA VAL A 121 -17.22 -4.28 -8.33
C VAL A 121 -17.41 -3.11 -7.36
N PRO A 122 -18.64 -2.58 -7.18
CA PRO A 122 -18.87 -1.30 -6.50
C PRO A 122 -18.27 -1.18 -5.09
N VAL A 123 -18.07 -2.30 -4.39
CA VAL A 123 -17.47 -2.33 -3.05
C VAL A 123 -15.96 -2.05 -3.01
N ARG A 124 -15.24 -2.10 -4.14
CA ARG A 124 -13.78 -1.86 -4.19
C ARG A 124 -13.44 -0.85 -5.28
N TRP A 125 -12.93 0.32 -4.91
CA TRP A 125 -12.71 1.41 -5.86
C TRP A 125 -11.64 1.06 -6.91
N ASN A 126 -10.65 0.22 -6.60
CA ASN A 126 -9.63 -0.22 -7.58
C ASN A 126 -10.27 -0.87 -8.80
N SER A 127 -11.37 -1.59 -8.63
CA SER A 127 -12.09 -2.22 -9.74
C SER A 127 -12.72 -1.17 -10.67
N SER A 128 -13.19 -0.05 -10.13
CA SER A 128 -13.64 1.10 -10.91
C SER A 128 -12.48 1.72 -11.69
N TYR A 129 -11.31 1.89 -11.06
CA TYR A 129 -10.12 2.36 -11.76
C TYR A 129 -9.73 1.43 -12.93
N TYR A 130 -9.68 0.12 -12.73
CA TYR A 130 -9.34 -0.83 -13.79
C TYR A 130 -10.38 -0.86 -14.92
N MET A 131 -11.68 -0.73 -14.60
CA MET A 131 -12.72 -0.58 -15.60
C MET A 131 -12.51 0.68 -16.45
N VAL A 132 -12.25 1.81 -15.80
CA VAL A 132 -12.01 3.09 -16.48
C VAL A 132 -10.76 3.02 -17.35
N ASN A 133 -9.63 2.55 -16.80
CA ASN A 133 -8.38 2.41 -17.52
C ASN A 133 -8.54 1.51 -18.77
N ARG A 134 -9.22 0.36 -18.64
CA ARG A 134 -9.51 -0.53 -19.77
C ARG A 134 -10.47 0.09 -20.80
N LEU A 135 -11.48 0.85 -20.36
CA LEU A 135 -12.37 1.55 -21.28
C LEU A 135 -11.65 2.62 -22.08
N LEU A 136 -10.75 3.37 -21.46
CA LEU A 136 -9.94 4.38 -22.15
C LEU A 136 -8.97 3.74 -23.15
N GLU A 137 -8.31 2.65 -22.76
CA GLU A 137 -7.46 1.84 -23.65
C GLU A 137 -8.25 1.36 -24.89
N GLN A 138 -9.51 0.99 -24.70
CA GLN A 138 -10.39 0.41 -25.72
C GLN A 138 -11.38 1.42 -26.32
N ARG A 139 -11.18 2.72 -26.06
CA ARG A 139 -12.16 3.79 -26.38
C ARG A 139 -12.59 3.72 -27.82
N TRP A 140 -11.64 3.70 -28.74
CA TRP A 140 -11.97 3.79 -30.15
C TRP A 140 -12.56 2.50 -30.76
N PRO A 141 -12.02 1.30 -30.48
CA PRO A 141 -12.69 0.05 -30.85
C PRO A 141 -14.12 -0.04 -30.31
N VAL A 142 -14.38 0.43 -29.08
CA VAL A 142 -15.72 0.47 -28.48
C VAL A 142 -16.64 1.42 -29.25
N VAL A 143 -16.24 2.67 -29.47
CA VAL A 143 -17.04 3.66 -30.22
C VAL A 143 -17.32 3.20 -31.64
N ALA A 144 -16.33 2.63 -32.32
CA ALA A 144 -16.49 2.08 -33.67
C ALA A 144 -17.44 0.88 -33.71
N THR A 145 -17.45 0.05 -32.66
CA THR A 145 -18.37 -1.08 -32.53
C THR A 145 -19.80 -0.60 -32.27
N LEU A 146 -19.99 0.40 -31.40
CA LEU A 146 -21.30 0.97 -31.14
C LEU A 146 -21.88 1.73 -32.33
N SER A 147 -21.02 2.22 -33.22
CA SER A 147 -21.42 2.85 -34.49
C SER A 147 -21.88 1.83 -35.54
N ASP A 148 -21.62 0.53 -35.35
CA ASP A 148 -22.09 -0.54 -36.24
C ASP A 148 -23.61 -0.75 -36.04
N PRO A 149 -24.46 -0.53 -37.07
CA PRO A 149 -25.90 -0.71 -36.96
C PRO A 149 -26.33 -2.15 -36.62
N GLU A 150 -25.48 -3.15 -36.88
CA GLU A 150 -25.74 -4.54 -36.50
C GLU A 150 -25.66 -4.74 -34.98
N VAL A 151 -24.81 -3.96 -34.31
CA VAL A 151 -24.62 -4.02 -32.85
C VAL A 151 -25.60 -3.09 -32.14
N THR A 152 -25.69 -1.85 -32.60
CA THR A 152 -26.57 -0.84 -32.03
C THR A 152 -27.71 -0.54 -33.01
N GLN A 153 -28.86 -1.17 -32.79
CA GLN A 153 -30.07 -0.87 -33.56
C GLN A 153 -30.39 0.63 -33.51
N ARG A 154 -30.88 1.19 -34.62
CA ARG A 154 -31.24 2.62 -34.75
C ARG A 154 -32.08 3.07 -33.53
N GLY A 155 -31.59 4.08 -32.81
CA GLY A 155 -32.23 4.63 -31.61
C GLY A 155 -31.60 4.21 -30.27
N LYS A 156 -30.62 3.28 -30.25
CA LYS A 156 -29.89 2.89 -29.02
C LYS A 156 -28.52 3.56 -28.85
N HIS A 157 -28.28 4.68 -29.52
CA HIS A 157 -27.02 5.46 -29.38
C HIS A 157 -26.78 6.01 -27.96
N TYR A 158 -27.79 5.95 -27.07
CA TYR A 158 -27.62 6.27 -25.64
C TYR A 158 -26.69 5.29 -24.88
N LEU A 159 -26.32 4.16 -25.50
CA LEU A 159 -25.41 3.18 -24.90
C LEU A 159 -23.95 3.65 -24.89
N ASP A 160 -23.59 4.58 -25.77
CA ASP A 160 -22.25 5.18 -25.77
C ASP A 160 -22.13 6.24 -24.66
N LEU A 161 -20.90 6.44 -24.18
CA LEU A 161 -20.59 7.55 -23.31
C LEU A 161 -20.52 8.84 -24.13
N LYS A 162 -21.06 9.91 -23.56
CA LYS A 162 -20.94 11.24 -24.16
C LYS A 162 -19.49 11.73 -24.09
N ASN A 163 -19.13 12.69 -24.93
CA ASN A 163 -17.77 13.24 -24.96
C ASN A 163 -17.31 13.81 -23.60
N ASP A 164 -18.19 14.52 -22.89
CA ASP A 164 -17.93 15.04 -21.54
C ASP A 164 -17.70 13.92 -20.53
N GLN A 165 -18.39 12.78 -20.68
CA GLN A 165 -18.17 11.60 -19.84
C GLN A 165 -16.82 10.93 -20.15
N TRP A 166 -16.43 10.85 -21.43
CA TRP A 166 -15.10 10.35 -21.81
C TRP A 166 -13.99 11.23 -21.26
N THR A 167 -14.07 12.56 -21.41
CA THR A 167 -13.11 13.49 -20.84
C THR A 167 -13.05 13.37 -19.31
N LEU A 168 -14.20 13.27 -18.64
CA LEU A 168 -14.24 13.06 -17.19
C LEU A 168 -13.53 11.76 -16.78
N LEU A 169 -13.69 10.67 -17.55
CA LEU A 169 -13.01 9.41 -17.28
C LEU A 169 -11.50 9.52 -17.46
N GLU A 170 -11.02 10.25 -18.47
CA GLU A 170 -9.59 10.50 -18.70
C GLU A 170 -8.94 11.28 -17.55
N GLU A 171 -9.62 12.31 -17.05
CA GLU A 171 -9.16 13.07 -15.89
C GLU A 171 -9.25 12.26 -14.60
N LEU A 172 -10.31 11.47 -14.44
CA LEU A 172 -10.51 10.61 -13.28
C LEU A 172 -9.44 9.49 -13.20
N GLU A 173 -9.06 8.89 -14.34
CA GLU A 173 -7.98 7.91 -14.40
C GLU A 173 -6.67 8.50 -13.89
N GLN A 174 -6.34 9.72 -14.31
CA GLN A 174 -5.11 10.41 -13.92
C GLN A 174 -5.04 10.68 -12.40
N VAL A 175 -6.13 11.11 -11.78
CA VAL A 175 -6.16 11.35 -10.32
C VAL A 175 -6.19 10.06 -9.50
N LEU A 176 -6.81 9.00 -10.01
CA LEU A 176 -6.90 7.72 -9.30
C LEU A 176 -5.61 6.90 -9.41
N LYS A 177 -4.87 7.03 -10.51
CA LYS A 177 -3.64 6.29 -10.77
C LYS A 177 -2.61 6.33 -9.63
N PRO A 178 -2.18 7.49 -9.10
CA PRO A 178 -1.21 7.51 -8.00
C PRO A 178 -1.75 6.86 -6.72
N LEU A 179 -3.06 6.98 -6.46
CA LEU A 179 -3.71 6.33 -5.32
C LEU A 179 -3.76 4.81 -5.49
N GLU A 180 -3.87 4.33 -6.73
CA GLU A 180 -3.95 2.90 -7.04
C GLU A 180 -2.59 2.26 -6.86
N GLN A 181 -1.56 2.89 -7.43
CA GLN A 181 -0.18 2.45 -7.29
C GLN A 181 0.23 2.41 -5.82
N ALA A 182 -0.14 3.44 -5.03
CA ALA A 182 0.10 3.47 -3.60
C ALA A 182 -0.62 2.33 -2.87
N THR A 183 -1.87 2.05 -3.23
CA THR A 183 -2.67 0.99 -2.59
C THR A 183 -2.12 -0.39 -2.91
N VAL A 184 -1.74 -0.66 -4.16
CA VAL A 184 -1.10 -1.92 -4.57
C VAL A 184 0.22 -2.11 -3.84
N PHE A 185 1.04 -1.06 -3.77
CA PHE A 185 2.31 -1.11 -3.05
C PHE A 185 2.12 -1.41 -1.55
N LEU A 186 1.20 -0.70 -0.89
CA LEU A 186 0.93 -0.89 0.53
C LEU A 186 0.24 -2.21 0.87
N SER A 187 -0.27 -2.92 -0.14
CA SER A 187 -0.87 -4.26 0.02
C SER A 187 0.14 -5.40 -0.17
N GLY A 188 1.40 -5.08 -0.45
CA GLY A 188 2.46 -6.09 -0.58
C GLY A 188 2.92 -6.65 0.76
N GLU A 189 3.22 -7.95 0.78
CA GLU A 189 3.72 -8.67 1.96
C GLU A 189 5.19 -9.11 1.82
N ALA A 190 5.72 -9.16 0.60
CA ALA A 190 7.08 -9.64 0.32
C ALA A 190 8.18 -8.59 0.59
N TYR A 191 7.81 -7.38 1.00
CA TYR A 191 8.73 -6.27 1.22
C TYR A 191 8.24 -5.34 2.33
N VAL A 192 9.16 -4.54 2.88
CA VAL A 192 8.86 -3.57 3.94
C VAL A 192 8.06 -2.40 3.38
N THR A 193 6.84 -2.21 3.89
CA THR A 193 5.92 -1.13 3.49
C THR A 193 5.91 0.03 4.48
N ILE A 194 6.09 -0.24 5.78
CA ILE A 194 5.95 0.77 6.84
C ILE A 194 6.99 1.90 6.76
N SER A 195 8.22 1.63 6.30
CA SER A 195 9.25 2.65 6.10
C SER A 195 8.96 3.57 4.91
N VAL A 196 8.16 3.09 3.95
CA VAL A 196 7.78 3.83 2.74
C VAL A 196 6.55 4.70 2.97
N LEU A 197 5.76 4.40 4.01
CA LEU A 197 4.50 5.07 4.28
C LEU A 197 4.66 6.60 4.44
N PRO A 198 5.57 7.14 5.27
CA PRO A 198 5.72 8.60 5.39
C PRO A 198 6.08 9.32 4.08
N PRO A 199 7.12 8.93 3.31
CA PRO A 199 7.43 9.58 2.04
C PRO A 199 6.32 9.37 0.99
N LEU A 200 5.61 8.25 1.01
CA LEU A 200 4.49 7.98 0.10
C LEU A 200 3.32 8.95 0.36
N ILE A 201 2.95 9.18 1.62
CA ILE A 201 1.89 10.14 1.98
C ILE A 201 2.25 11.55 1.52
N GLU A 202 3.49 11.99 1.74
CA GLU A 202 3.95 13.29 1.28
C GLU A 202 3.93 13.39 -0.26
N GLY A 203 4.36 12.33 -0.94
CA GLY A 203 4.29 12.20 -2.39
C GLY A 203 2.86 12.30 -2.93
N LEU A 204 1.91 11.60 -2.30
CA LEU A 204 0.49 11.65 -2.65
C LEU A 204 -0.08 13.06 -2.44
N GLN A 205 0.24 13.73 -1.33
CA GLN A 205 -0.19 15.12 -1.09
C GLN A 205 0.34 16.08 -2.16
N LYS A 206 1.61 15.92 -2.59
CA LYS A 206 2.20 16.73 -3.66
C LYS A 206 1.56 16.44 -5.02
N SER A 207 1.34 15.17 -5.33
CA SER A 207 0.69 14.74 -6.59
C SER A 207 -0.72 15.31 -6.69
N THR A 208 -1.49 15.26 -5.61
CA THR A 208 -2.86 15.77 -5.50
C THR A 208 -2.92 17.30 -5.44
N LYS A 209 -1.80 18.04 -5.43
CA LYS A 209 -1.82 19.53 -5.50
C LYS A 209 -1.41 20.09 -6.86
N LYS A 210 -0.67 19.31 -7.64
CA LYS A 210 0.08 19.84 -8.78
C LYS A 210 -0.76 20.04 -10.04
N THR A 211 -1.92 19.38 -10.12
CA THR A 211 -2.71 19.31 -11.35
C THR A 211 -4.06 19.98 -11.15
N THR A 212 -4.48 20.78 -12.12
CA THR A 212 -5.85 21.30 -12.22
C THR A 212 -6.49 20.71 -13.47
N TYR A 213 -7.73 20.26 -13.33
CA TYR A 213 -8.47 19.61 -14.40
C TYR A 213 -9.55 20.53 -14.96
N GLU A 214 -10.07 20.23 -16.16
CA GLU A 214 -11.20 20.97 -16.74
C GLU A 214 -12.49 20.65 -15.98
N SER A 215 -12.65 19.40 -15.53
CA SER A 215 -13.82 19.02 -14.74
C SER A 215 -13.76 19.55 -13.31
N ALA A 216 -14.75 20.36 -12.96
CA ALA A 216 -14.99 20.78 -11.58
C ALA A 216 -15.19 19.57 -10.63
N ALA A 217 -15.74 18.45 -11.12
CA ALA A 217 -15.96 17.26 -10.31
C ALA A 217 -14.63 16.56 -9.94
N VAL A 218 -13.66 16.53 -10.86
CA VAL A 218 -12.34 15.94 -10.61
C VAL A 218 -11.51 16.82 -9.67
N ASN A 219 -11.57 18.15 -9.85
CA ASN A 219 -10.94 19.08 -8.90
C ASN A 219 -11.55 18.96 -7.49
N SER A 220 -12.88 18.81 -7.39
CA SER A 220 -13.58 18.57 -6.12
C SER A 220 -13.16 17.25 -5.46
N PHE A 221 -13.05 16.17 -6.26
CA PHE A 221 -12.50 14.89 -5.80
C PHE A 221 -11.09 15.06 -5.23
N GLN A 222 -10.22 15.76 -5.95
CA GLN A 222 -8.83 15.99 -5.57
C GLN A 222 -8.70 16.75 -4.24
N ILE A 223 -9.49 17.83 -4.06
CA ILE A 223 -9.55 18.59 -2.80
C ILE A 223 -10.04 17.70 -1.65
N ALA A 224 -11.10 16.91 -1.88
CA ALA A 224 -11.64 16.01 -0.86
C ALA A 224 -10.64 14.91 -0.47
N ALA A 225 -9.94 14.33 -1.45
CA ALA A 225 -8.92 13.33 -1.23
C ALA A 225 -7.73 13.91 -0.45
N GLU A 226 -7.25 15.11 -0.80
CA GLU A 226 -6.16 15.78 -0.08
C GLU A 226 -6.51 16.00 1.39
N GLN A 227 -7.71 16.54 1.67
CA GLN A 227 -8.17 16.78 3.03
C GLN A 227 -8.22 15.48 3.85
N GLN A 228 -8.69 14.38 3.25
CA GLN A 228 -8.75 13.07 3.91
C GLN A 228 -7.37 12.45 4.13
N ILE A 229 -6.45 12.56 3.17
CA ILE A 229 -5.07 12.09 3.35
C ILE A 229 -4.42 12.85 4.51
N LYS A 230 -4.59 14.18 4.54
CA LYS A 230 -4.03 14.99 5.63
C LYS A 230 -4.63 14.63 6.98
N SER A 231 -5.95 14.50 7.10
CA SER A 231 -6.61 14.23 8.38
C SER A 231 -6.33 12.82 8.91
N ARG A 232 -6.29 11.81 8.03
CA ARG A 232 -6.15 10.40 8.44
C ARG A 232 -4.73 10.03 8.83
N TRP A 233 -3.72 10.70 8.28
CA TRP A 233 -2.31 10.45 8.61
C TRP A 233 -1.65 11.56 9.43
N GLU A 234 -2.40 12.52 9.96
CA GLU A 234 -1.84 13.65 10.71
C GLU A 234 -0.96 13.22 11.92
N SER A 235 -1.25 12.06 12.52
CA SER A 235 -0.47 11.49 13.62
C SER A 235 0.76 10.69 13.16
N GLU A 236 0.79 10.23 11.92
CA GLU A 236 1.80 9.32 11.36
C GLU A 236 2.77 10.04 10.40
N SER A 237 2.34 11.15 9.80
CA SER A 237 3.11 11.90 8.80
C SER A 237 3.90 13.08 9.39
N ALA A 238 3.72 13.38 10.67
CA ALA A 238 4.41 14.47 11.35
C ALA A 238 5.03 13.97 12.66
N PHE A 239 6.26 14.38 12.92
CA PHE A 239 6.93 14.03 14.17
C PHE A 239 6.19 14.67 15.35
N ARG A 240 5.81 13.85 16.34
CA ARG A 240 5.19 14.33 17.58
C ARG A 240 6.05 13.94 18.78
N GLU A 241 6.45 14.92 19.57
CA GLU A 241 7.18 14.66 20.82
C GLU A 241 6.31 13.82 21.76
N GLY A 242 6.81 12.65 22.18
CA GLY A 242 6.06 11.69 23.00
C GLY A 242 4.98 10.87 22.27
N GLY A 243 4.81 11.05 20.96
CA GLY A 243 3.85 10.30 20.14
C GLY A 243 4.39 8.96 19.61
N GLN A 244 3.49 8.17 19.01
CA GLN A 244 3.87 6.96 18.27
C GLN A 244 4.47 7.36 16.92
N ASN A 245 5.80 7.46 16.85
CA ASN A 245 6.54 7.81 15.62
C ASN A 245 7.07 6.57 14.89
N GLY A 246 6.38 5.43 14.99
CA GLY A 246 6.89 4.13 14.53
C GLY A 246 7.22 4.11 13.04
N SER A 247 6.32 4.64 12.21
CA SER A 247 6.51 4.74 10.75
C SER A 247 7.66 5.68 10.37
N ILE A 248 7.80 6.82 11.05
CA ILE A 248 8.89 7.78 10.82
C ILE A 248 10.25 7.20 11.23
N ILE A 249 10.32 6.50 12.36
CA ILE A 249 11.54 5.81 12.81
C ILE A 249 11.90 4.70 11.81
N ALA A 250 10.92 3.92 11.36
CA ALA A 250 11.15 2.90 10.34
C ALA A 250 11.68 3.51 9.03
N ALA A 251 11.16 4.65 8.61
CA ALA A 251 11.67 5.39 7.44
C ALA A 251 13.11 5.88 7.65
N ALA A 252 13.45 6.37 8.84
CA ALA A 252 14.80 6.84 9.15
C ALA A 252 15.84 5.72 9.18
N LEU A 253 15.43 4.50 9.58
CA LEU A 253 16.27 3.31 9.57
C LEU A 253 16.42 2.69 8.17
N ASP A 254 15.58 3.09 7.22
CA ASP A 254 15.66 2.64 5.83
C ASP A 254 16.71 3.46 5.06
N PRO A 255 17.75 2.82 4.49
CA PRO A 255 18.79 3.52 3.74
C PRO A 255 18.26 4.39 2.59
N ARG A 256 17.11 4.02 2.01
CA ARG A 256 16.46 4.78 0.92
C ARG A 256 15.96 6.14 1.38
N PHE A 257 15.60 6.28 2.66
CA PHE A 257 14.95 7.47 3.21
C PHE A 257 15.73 8.12 4.37
N HIS A 258 16.97 7.71 4.64
CA HIS A 258 17.81 8.22 5.74
C HIS A 258 17.94 9.76 5.80
N LYS A 259 17.77 10.45 4.66
CA LYS A 259 17.81 11.93 4.59
C LYS A 259 16.52 12.61 5.05
N LEU A 260 15.45 11.85 5.29
CA LEU A 260 14.15 12.33 5.79
C LEU A 260 13.60 13.55 5.03
N LYS A 261 13.79 13.59 3.70
CA LYS A 261 13.40 14.73 2.84
C LYS A 261 11.89 15.05 2.86
N PHE A 262 11.08 14.14 3.40
CA PHE A 262 9.65 14.28 3.53
C PHE A 262 9.21 15.02 4.81
N LEU A 263 10.15 15.32 5.70
CA LEU A 263 9.93 16.10 6.91
C LEU A 263 10.54 17.50 6.77
N SER A 264 10.13 18.40 7.67
CA SER A 264 10.84 19.66 7.87
C SER A 264 12.27 19.39 8.38
N PRO A 265 13.25 20.27 8.10
CA PRO A 265 14.61 20.13 8.62
C PRO A 265 14.66 20.04 10.16
N GLU A 266 13.74 20.73 10.84
CA GLU A 266 13.61 20.70 12.30
C GLU A 266 13.15 19.32 12.80
N ASP A 267 12.09 18.76 12.20
CA ASP A 267 11.56 17.45 12.58
C ASP A 267 12.54 16.33 12.24
N ALA A 268 13.24 16.43 11.10
CA ALA A 268 14.28 15.48 10.73
C ALA A 268 15.40 15.42 11.78
N LEU A 269 15.82 16.57 12.32
CA LEU A 269 16.82 16.63 13.39
C LEU A 269 16.30 15.96 14.67
N LYS A 270 15.04 16.24 15.07
CA LYS A 270 14.43 15.61 16.25
C LYS A 270 14.38 14.08 16.13
N VAL A 271 14.05 13.56 14.95
CA VAL A 271 14.04 12.12 14.67
C VAL A 271 15.45 11.53 14.81
N GLN A 272 16.47 12.18 14.25
CA GLN A 272 17.86 11.72 14.36
C GLN A 272 18.34 11.65 15.81
N VAL A 273 18.07 12.70 16.60
CA VAL A 273 18.40 12.74 18.03
C VAL A 273 17.70 11.60 18.78
N ARG A 274 16.42 11.35 18.48
CA ARG A 274 15.66 10.25 19.10
C ARG A 274 16.26 8.88 18.77
N ILE A 275 16.66 8.64 17.52
CA ILE A 275 17.26 7.36 17.11
C ILE A 275 18.61 7.15 17.77
N GLN A 276 19.43 8.19 17.85
CA GLN A 276 20.72 8.11 18.55
C GLN A 276 20.53 7.79 20.04
N ALA A 277 19.56 8.42 20.70
CA ALA A 277 19.24 8.12 22.09
C ALA A 277 18.81 6.65 22.27
N LEU A 278 17.92 6.14 21.42
CA LEU A 278 17.49 4.74 21.44
C LEU A 278 18.67 3.78 21.21
N ALA A 279 19.57 4.09 20.27
CA ALA A 279 20.75 3.28 19.99
C ALA A 279 21.71 3.22 21.20
N LEU A 280 21.90 4.35 21.89
CA LEU A 280 22.72 4.42 23.10
C LEU A 280 22.11 3.62 24.25
N ASP A 281 20.79 3.68 24.43
CA ASP A 281 20.09 2.92 25.46
C ASP A 281 20.19 1.40 25.22
N ILE A 282 20.05 0.96 23.97
CA ILE A 282 20.28 -0.46 23.60
C ILE A 282 21.73 -0.87 23.88
N LYS A 283 22.70 -0.01 23.55
CA LYS A 283 24.12 -0.29 23.82
C LYS A 283 24.39 -0.42 25.32
N ARG A 284 23.82 0.46 26.14
CA ARG A 284 23.93 0.41 27.61
C ARG A 284 23.28 -0.85 28.18
N ALA A 285 22.08 -1.22 27.71
CA ALA A 285 21.40 -2.44 28.15
C ALA A 285 22.21 -3.70 27.84
N LYS A 286 22.83 -3.77 26.64
CA LYS A 286 23.73 -4.88 26.28
C LYS A 286 24.95 -4.96 27.20
N LEU A 287 25.55 -3.82 27.55
CA LEU A 287 26.70 -3.79 28.47
C LEU A 287 26.31 -4.23 29.89
N ALA A 288 25.18 -3.76 30.42
CA ALA A 288 24.68 -4.16 31.74
C ALA A 288 24.28 -5.65 31.81
N GLY A 289 23.77 -6.22 30.72
CA GLY A 289 23.46 -7.66 30.62
C GLY A 289 24.70 -8.55 30.60
N ILE A 290 25.85 -8.06 30.10
CA ILE A 290 27.13 -8.79 30.11
C ILE A 290 27.75 -8.81 31.52
N GLU A 291 27.53 -7.75 32.32
CA GLU A 291 28.03 -7.68 33.70
C GLU A 291 27.27 -8.63 34.66
N GLN A 292 25.99 -8.92 34.40
CA GLN A 292 25.22 -9.90 35.20
C GLN A 292 25.51 -11.37 34.84
N GLY A 293 26.21 -11.63 33.73
CA GLY A 293 26.58 -12.99 33.29
C GLY A 293 27.88 -13.55 33.90
N HIS A 294 28.60 -12.78 34.72
CA HIS A 294 29.94 -13.16 35.20
C HIS A 294 30.01 -13.78 36.61
N SER A 295 28.89 -14.29 37.17
CA SER A 295 28.90 -15.04 38.44
C SER A 295 28.50 -16.52 38.33
N ALA A 296 28.69 -17.14 37.17
CA ALA A 296 28.58 -18.59 37.02
C ALA A 296 29.96 -19.23 36.72
N SER A 297 30.36 -20.15 37.59
CA SER A 297 31.60 -20.94 37.58
C SER A 297 31.92 -21.55 36.21
N PRO A 298 33.22 -21.74 35.85
CA PRO A 298 33.61 -22.18 34.52
C PRO A 298 33.26 -23.67 34.32
N GLN A 299 32.23 -23.95 33.52
CA GLN A 299 32.09 -25.25 32.85
C GLN A 299 32.72 -25.15 31.46
N GLN A 300 33.79 -25.93 31.26
CA GLN A 300 34.41 -26.15 29.96
C GLN A 300 33.37 -26.67 28.96
N LYS A 301 33.02 -25.84 27.97
CA LYS A 301 32.42 -26.30 26.72
C LYS A 301 33.51 -26.25 25.65
N ASN A 302 33.99 -27.44 25.27
CA ASN A 302 34.75 -27.63 24.05
C ASN A 302 33.87 -27.21 22.86
N THR A 303 34.19 -26.08 22.23
CA THR A 303 33.68 -25.75 20.91
C THR A 303 34.80 -25.98 19.91
N SER A 304 34.63 -26.99 19.05
CA SER A 304 35.45 -27.15 17.86
C SER A 304 35.25 -25.92 16.97
N ARG A 305 36.29 -25.10 16.79
CA ARG A 305 36.29 -24.01 15.82
C ARG A 305 36.03 -24.57 14.42
N SER A 306 35.06 -23.97 13.71
CA SER A 306 34.83 -24.27 12.30
C SER A 306 35.89 -23.57 11.45
N VAL A 307 36.34 -24.24 10.39
CA VAL A 307 37.42 -23.83 9.48
C VAL A 307 37.19 -22.44 8.85
N LEU A 308 35.94 -21.95 8.82
CA LEU A 308 35.57 -20.65 8.26
C LEU A 308 36.10 -19.45 9.08
N ASP A 309 36.26 -19.57 10.40
CA ASP A 309 36.78 -18.48 11.24
C ASP A 309 38.30 -18.28 11.08
N THR A 310 39.00 -19.26 10.50
CA THR A 310 40.44 -19.15 10.15
C THR A 310 40.64 -18.60 8.73
N LEU A 311 39.60 -18.63 7.90
CA LEU A 311 39.64 -18.18 6.50
C LEU A 311 39.28 -16.70 6.31
N LEU A 312 38.54 -16.09 7.25
CA LEU A 312 38.10 -14.70 7.16
C LEU A 312 38.96 -13.74 8.01
N GLY A 313 40.26 -14.01 8.08
CA GLY A 313 41.28 -13.29 8.84
C GLY A 313 41.02 -11.78 8.92
N SER A 314 40.51 -11.35 10.07
CA SER A 314 40.31 -9.95 10.40
C SER A 314 41.34 -9.58 11.47
N ASP A 315 42.55 -9.27 11.04
CA ASP A 315 43.52 -8.55 11.86
C ASP A 315 43.58 -7.10 11.38
N SER A 316 43.27 -6.19 12.29
CA SER A 316 43.46 -4.76 12.11
C SER A 316 44.89 -4.38 12.51
N GLU A 317 45.55 -3.67 11.59
CA GLU A 317 46.45 -2.52 11.76
C GLU A 317 47.81 -2.64 11.05
N GLY A 318 48.13 -1.64 10.20
CA GLY A 318 49.51 -1.31 9.81
C GLY A 318 49.77 -0.89 8.35
N ASP A 319 49.37 0.33 8.00
CA ASP A 319 50.09 1.34 7.18
C ASP A 319 50.57 1.14 5.71
N CYS A 320 50.38 2.24 4.95
CA CYS A 320 51.08 2.76 3.76
C CYS A 320 51.11 2.06 2.37
N SER A 321 50.57 2.82 1.40
CA SER A 321 51.10 3.18 0.06
C SER A 321 50.72 2.41 -1.22
N ASN A 322 50.17 3.21 -2.14
CA ASN A 322 50.32 3.29 -3.61
C ASN A 322 49.62 2.32 -4.61
N GLU A 323 48.79 2.99 -5.41
CA GLU A 323 48.71 3.02 -6.89
C GLU A 323 48.06 1.87 -7.71
N GLU A 324 47.11 2.33 -8.58
CA GLU A 324 46.75 1.87 -9.94
C GLU A 324 46.19 0.43 -10.12
N ASP A 325 45.35 0.06 -11.09
CA ASP A 325 44.45 0.61 -12.12
C ASP A 325 43.81 -0.63 -12.81
N ASN A 326 42.69 -0.47 -13.53
CA ASN A 326 41.99 -1.41 -14.43
C ASN A 326 41.16 -2.54 -13.75
N GLY A 327 39.94 -2.92 -14.18
CA GLY A 327 39.11 -2.62 -15.36
C GLY A 327 38.22 -3.85 -15.66
N GLN A 328 36.97 -3.62 -16.11
CA GLN A 328 35.98 -4.53 -16.76
C GLN A 328 35.18 -5.52 -15.87
N GLU A 329 33.83 -5.35 -15.72
CA GLU A 329 32.71 -5.77 -16.63
C GLU A 329 32.69 -7.31 -16.82
N ASP A 330 31.62 -8.10 -16.55
CA ASP A 330 30.26 -8.01 -17.09
C ASP A 330 29.35 -9.17 -16.57
N SER A 331 28.03 -8.96 -16.65
CA SER A 331 26.91 -9.92 -16.76
C SER A 331 26.60 -10.87 -15.59
N GLY A 332 25.37 -11.09 -15.12
CA GLY A 332 24.04 -10.82 -15.66
C GLY A 332 23.18 -12.05 -15.38
N VAL A 333 22.26 -11.99 -14.40
CA VAL A 333 21.27 -13.07 -14.17
C VAL A 333 19.87 -12.48 -14.08
N SER A 334 19.08 -12.89 -15.06
CA SER A 334 17.68 -12.60 -15.34
C SER A 334 16.72 -12.96 -14.20
N GLU A 335 15.88 -12.01 -13.81
CA GLU A 335 14.65 -12.22 -13.03
C GLU A 335 13.61 -13.00 -13.84
N ALA A 336 12.99 -14.00 -13.21
CA ALA A 336 11.74 -14.59 -13.68
C ALA A 336 10.71 -14.46 -12.55
N VAL A 337 9.90 -13.40 -12.60
CA VAL A 337 8.77 -13.19 -11.70
C VAL A 337 7.57 -13.98 -12.22
N GLY A 338 7.21 -15.06 -11.52
CA GLY A 338 5.95 -15.77 -11.74
C GLY A 338 4.74 -15.04 -11.13
N PRO A 339 3.51 -15.31 -11.60
CA PRO A 339 2.33 -14.54 -11.21
C PRO A 339 1.90 -14.82 -9.76
N MET A 340 1.88 -13.78 -8.92
CA MET A 340 1.32 -13.84 -7.57
C MET A 340 -0.18 -14.13 -7.62
N ARG A 341 -0.61 -15.20 -6.94
CA ARG A 341 -2.03 -15.44 -6.63
C ARG A 341 -2.40 -14.61 -5.41
N MET A 342 -3.26 -13.63 -5.64
CA MET A 342 -3.84 -12.74 -4.63
C MET A 342 -4.89 -13.51 -3.82
N TRP A 343 -4.63 -13.78 -2.54
CA TRP A 343 -5.63 -14.36 -1.64
C TRP A 343 -6.58 -13.26 -1.15
N GLN A 344 -7.86 -13.40 -1.48
CA GLN A 344 -8.93 -12.57 -0.93
C GLN A 344 -9.16 -12.95 0.53
N ILE A 345 -9.09 -11.98 1.45
CA ILE A 345 -9.78 -12.07 2.73
C ILE A 345 -11.17 -11.44 2.50
N GLU A 346 -12.18 -12.29 2.41
CA GLU A 346 -13.58 -11.90 2.37
C GLU A 346 -14.03 -11.58 3.81
N PHE A 347 -14.41 -10.33 4.06
CA PHE A 347 -15.28 -10.03 5.19
C PHE A 347 -16.73 -10.07 4.67
N ALA A 348 -17.49 -11.00 5.22
CA ALA A 348 -18.92 -11.20 4.96
C ALA A 348 -19.78 -10.09 5.59
#